data_AF-A0AAU8I372-F1
#
_entry.id   AF-A0AAU8I372-F1
#
_cell.length_a   1.000
_cell.length_b   1.000
_cell.length_c   1.000
_cell.angle_alpha   90.00
_cell.angle_beta   90.00
_cell.angle_gamma   90.00
#
_symmetry.space_group_name_H-M   'P 1'
#
loop_
_entity.id
_entity.type
_entity.pdbx_description
1 polymer ?
#
loop_
_entity_poly.entity_id
_entity_poly.type
_entity_poly.pdbx_seq_one_letter_code
_entity_poly.pdbx_strand_id
1 'polypeptide(L)'
;MTDSLHEDRIKAILQGMRRAERRRAERRADSSDLLSLIDGAAYGAPEDAQRALAWLAHDGTLAYLSNTDLHNVGETICVAWNGCGSDLATLSQWLREVRLADGRSALQTLRDGDSAALLAAALAAFPG
;
A
#
# COMPACT_ATOMS: atom_id res chain seq x y z
N MET A 1 17.99 -20.34 3.86
CA MET A 1 17.89 -19.39 2.71
C MET A 1 16.53 -18.67 2.63
N THR A 2 15.64 -18.83 3.62
CA THR A 2 14.31 -18.19 3.64
C THR A 2 14.30 -16.82 4.32
N ASP A 3 15.22 -16.56 5.26
CA ASP A 3 15.23 -15.31 6.04
C ASP A 3 15.62 -14.09 5.20
N SER A 4 16.61 -14.22 4.29
CA SER A 4 17.01 -13.10 3.42
C SER A 4 15.87 -12.67 2.49
N LEU A 5 15.16 -13.62 1.89
CA LEU A 5 14.02 -13.31 1.02
C LEU A 5 12.87 -12.67 1.81
N HIS A 6 12.62 -13.13 3.03
CA HIS A 6 11.60 -12.54 3.88
C HIS A 6 11.94 -11.10 4.29
N GLU A 7 13.20 -10.86 4.68
CA GLU A 7 13.68 -9.50 4.98
C GLU A 7 13.58 -8.57 3.78
N ASP A 8 13.98 -9.03 2.59
CA ASP A 8 13.94 -8.20 1.38
C ASP A 8 12.51 -7.80 1.03
N ARG A 9 11.55 -8.72 1.21
CA ARG A 9 10.12 -8.45 1.04
C ARG A 9 9.60 -7.42 2.05
N ILE A 10 10.01 -7.51 3.31
CA ILE A 10 9.67 -6.50 4.34
C ILE A 10 10.23 -5.14 3.94
N LYS A 11 11.52 -5.09 3.56
CA LYS A 11 12.20 -3.84 3.15
C LYS A 11 11.48 -3.20 1.96
N ALA A 12 11.07 -3.99 0.98
CA ALA A 12 10.35 -3.53 -0.21
C ALA A 12 9.00 -2.87 0.12
N ILE A 13 8.16 -3.54 0.92
CA ILE A 13 6.87 -3.00 1.36
C ILE A 13 7.07 -1.71 2.16
N LEU A 14 8.04 -1.68 3.09
CA LEU A 14 8.36 -0.48 3.87
C LEU A 14 8.83 0.68 3.01
N GLN A 15 9.63 0.42 1.97
CA GLN A 15 10.06 1.44 1.03
C GLN A 15 8.86 2.03 0.25
N GLY A 16 7.92 1.18 -0.18
CA GLY A 16 6.66 1.61 -0.79
C GLY A 16 5.82 2.50 0.14
N MET A 17 5.59 2.07 1.38
CA MET A 17 4.85 2.84 2.38
C MET A 17 5.49 4.21 2.62
N ARG A 18 6.81 4.26 2.85
CA ARG A 18 7.54 5.52 3.05
C ARG A 18 7.48 6.45 1.85
N ARG A 19 7.40 5.92 0.62
CA ARG A 19 7.24 6.73 -0.60
C ARG A 19 5.86 7.37 -0.68
N ALA A 20 4.81 6.69 -0.23
CA ALA A 20 3.47 7.27 -0.11
C ALA A 20 3.44 8.40 0.94
N GLU A 21 4.01 8.16 2.12
CA GLU A 21 4.10 9.18 3.18
C GLU A 21 4.89 10.42 2.75
N ARG A 22 6.04 10.24 2.06
CA ARG A 22 6.80 11.38 1.52
C ARG A 22 5.99 12.22 0.55
N ARG A 23 5.28 11.61 -0.41
CA ARG A 23 4.44 12.35 -1.36
C ARG A 23 3.26 13.06 -0.69
N ARG A 24 2.69 12.47 0.36
CA ARG A 24 1.66 13.11 1.18
C ARG A 24 2.23 14.32 1.93
N ALA A 25 3.43 14.21 2.49
CA ALA A 25 4.13 15.31 3.14
C ALA A 25 4.50 16.43 2.16
N GLU A 26 5.00 16.10 0.96
CA GLU A 26 5.31 17.05 -0.11
C GLU A 26 4.06 17.86 -0.52
N ARG A 27 2.93 17.18 -0.79
CA ARG A 27 1.67 17.87 -1.13
C ARG A 27 1.14 18.77 -0.02
N ARG A 28 1.33 18.37 1.25
CA ARG A 28 1.00 19.20 2.41
C ARG A 28 1.97 20.34 2.65
N ALA A 29 3.22 20.23 2.22
CA ALA A 29 4.16 21.34 2.27
C ALA A 29 3.82 22.39 1.19
N ASP A 30 3.36 21.95 0.03
CA ASP A 30 2.89 22.83 -1.05
C ASP A 30 1.56 23.53 -0.71
N SER A 31 0.72 22.91 0.12
CA SER A 31 -0.52 23.49 0.65
C SER A 31 -0.25 24.11 2.02
N SER A 32 -0.10 25.44 2.13
CA SER A 32 0.39 26.24 3.28
C SER A 32 -0.23 26.03 4.70
N ASP A 33 -0.46 24.80 5.16
CA ASP A 33 -1.01 24.43 6.47
C ASP A 33 0.04 23.67 7.29
N LEU A 34 0.97 24.43 7.86
CA LEU A 34 2.07 23.97 8.72
C LEU A 34 1.60 23.14 9.94
N LEU A 35 0.34 23.29 10.37
CA LEU A 35 -0.26 22.57 11.50
C LEU A 35 -0.69 21.13 11.15
N SER A 36 -0.89 20.82 9.86
CA SER A 36 -1.29 19.48 9.40
C SER A 36 -0.13 18.47 9.30
N LEU A 37 1.11 18.95 9.50
CA LEU A 37 2.32 18.13 9.50
C LEU A 37 2.54 17.35 10.81
N ILE A 38 1.87 17.76 11.89
CA ILE A 38 2.09 17.22 13.24
C ILE A 38 1.17 16.01 13.52
N ASP A 39 0.04 15.89 12.81
CA ASP A 39 -0.93 14.81 12.97
C ASP A 39 -0.86 13.81 11.81
N GLY A 40 0.03 12.83 11.93
CA GLY A 40 0.12 11.74 10.98
C GLY A 40 0.62 10.49 11.68
N ALA A 41 -0.29 9.55 11.94
CA ALA A 41 0.07 8.20 12.35
C ALA A 41 1.15 7.67 11.40
N ALA A 42 2.35 7.44 11.92
CA ALA A 42 3.52 7.10 11.12
C ALA A 42 3.38 5.68 10.55
N TYR A 43 2.87 5.57 9.31
CA TYR A 43 2.87 4.31 8.56
C TYR A 43 4.25 4.04 7.96
N GLY A 44 4.61 2.76 7.85
CA GLY A 44 5.95 2.34 7.46
C GLY A 44 6.79 1.82 8.63
N ALA A 45 6.13 1.35 9.69
CA ALA A 45 6.73 0.53 10.73
C ALA A 45 6.84 -0.94 10.24
N PRO A 46 7.85 -1.71 10.69
CA PRO A 46 8.03 -3.11 10.31
C PRO A 46 6.77 -3.97 10.50
N GLU A 47 5.98 -3.71 11.53
CA GLU A 47 4.77 -4.45 11.90
C GLU A 47 3.64 -4.27 10.87
N ASP A 48 3.57 -3.10 10.23
CA ASP A 48 2.61 -2.84 9.15
C ASP A 48 2.98 -3.63 7.90
N ALA A 49 4.27 -3.67 7.57
CA ALA A 49 4.78 -4.46 6.45
C ALA A 49 4.60 -5.95 6.67
N GLN A 50 4.80 -6.43 7.90
CA GLN A 50 4.53 -7.82 8.26
C GLN A 50 3.05 -8.18 8.12
N ARG A 51 2.13 -7.31 8.56
CA ARG A 51 0.68 -7.52 8.37
C ARG A 51 0.30 -7.55 6.88
N ALA A 52 0.84 -6.66 6.07
CA ALA A 52 0.63 -6.66 4.62
C ALA A 52 1.12 -7.96 3.98
N LEU A 53 2.32 -8.42 4.33
CA LEU A 53 2.88 -9.68 3.83
C LEU A 53 2.06 -10.89 4.31
N ALA A 54 1.60 -10.90 5.56
CA ALA A 54 0.77 -11.97 6.10
C ALA A 54 -0.56 -12.08 5.34
N TRP A 55 -1.20 -10.95 5.04
CA TRP A 55 -2.41 -10.92 4.20
C TRP A 55 -2.16 -11.46 2.79
N LEU A 56 -1.09 -11.01 2.13
CA LEU A 56 -0.71 -11.51 0.79
C LEU A 56 -0.35 -13.00 0.80
N ALA A 57 0.27 -13.48 1.88
CA ALA A 57 0.64 -14.88 2.04
C ALA A 57 -0.59 -15.76 2.29
N HIS A 58 -1.55 -15.29 3.08
CA HIS A 58 -2.79 -16.01 3.39
C HIS A 58 -3.57 -16.37 2.12
N ASP A 59 -3.63 -15.44 1.17
CA ASP A 59 -4.33 -15.63 -0.11
C ASP A 59 -3.44 -16.23 -1.22
N GLY A 60 -2.21 -16.63 -0.91
CA GLY A 60 -1.23 -17.17 -1.86
C GLY A 60 -0.66 -16.16 -2.86
N THR A 61 -1.16 -14.91 -2.86
CA THR A 61 -0.74 -13.84 -3.77
C THR A 61 0.74 -13.51 -3.65
N LEU A 62 1.33 -13.64 -2.46
CA LEU A 62 2.74 -13.33 -2.22
C LEU A 62 3.71 -14.13 -3.11
N ALA A 63 3.33 -15.32 -3.59
CA ALA A 63 4.15 -16.13 -4.48
C ALA A 63 4.33 -15.53 -5.88
N TYR A 64 3.44 -14.64 -6.29
CA TYR A 64 3.40 -14.04 -7.63
C TYR A 64 4.07 -12.67 -7.69
N LEU A 65 4.43 -12.09 -6.55
CA LEU A 65 4.91 -10.71 -6.47
C LEU A 65 6.43 -10.63 -6.65
N SER A 66 6.85 -9.82 -7.62
CA SER A 66 8.23 -9.36 -7.73
C SER A 66 8.56 -8.31 -6.66
N ASN A 67 9.83 -7.95 -6.56
CA ASN A 67 10.23 -6.88 -5.63
C ASN A 67 9.56 -5.54 -5.99
N THR A 68 9.48 -5.21 -7.27
CA THR A 68 8.78 -4.01 -7.76
C THR A 68 7.31 -4.01 -7.35
N ASP A 69 6.65 -5.18 -7.42
CA ASP A 69 5.25 -5.29 -7.00
C ASP A 69 5.07 -5.02 -5.51
N LEU A 70 6.01 -5.47 -4.68
CA LEU A 70 5.96 -5.23 -3.25
C LEU A 70 6.11 -3.75 -2.91
N HIS A 71 6.90 -2.99 -3.67
CA HIS A 71 6.93 -1.53 -3.51
C HIS A 71 5.57 -0.92 -3.83
N ASN A 72 4.97 -1.28 -4.96
CA ASN A 72 3.66 -0.76 -5.36
C ASN A 72 2.56 -1.15 -4.37
N VAL A 73 2.61 -2.37 -3.82
CA VAL A 73 1.67 -2.83 -2.79
C VAL A 73 1.84 -2.05 -1.49
N GLY A 74 3.07 -1.85 -1.02
CA GLY A 74 3.32 -1.04 0.18
C GLY A 74 2.80 0.39 0.02
N GLU A 75 3.01 0.97 -1.15
CA GLU A 75 2.50 2.29 -1.51
C GLU A 75 0.96 2.33 -1.55
N THR A 76 0.33 1.34 -2.19
CA THR A 76 -1.13 1.18 -2.27
C THR A 76 -1.77 1.11 -0.89
N ILE A 77 -1.23 0.26 0.00
CA ILE A 77 -1.75 0.06 1.36
C ILE A 77 -1.69 1.37 2.14
N CYS A 78 -0.58 2.09 2.06
CA CYS A 78 -0.42 3.36 2.76
C CYS A 78 -1.38 4.45 2.23
N VAL A 79 -1.56 4.56 0.92
CA VAL A 79 -2.53 5.49 0.31
C VAL A 79 -3.96 5.15 0.74
N ALA A 80 -4.36 3.89 0.60
CA ALA A 80 -5.72 3.46 0.92
C ALA A 80 -6.01 3.54 2.42
N TRP A 81 -5.06 3.18 3.29
CA TRP A 81 -5.20 3.31 4.74
C TRP A 81 -5.49 4.76 5.16
N ASN A 82 -4.67 5.69 4.66
CA ASN A 82 -4.85 7.11 4.93
C ASN A 82 -6.21 7.63 4.40
N GLY A 83 -6.60 7.21 3.20
CA GLY A 83 -7.89 7.57 2.60
C GLY A 83 -9.10 6.97 3.32
N CYS A 84 -8.93 5.80 3.96
CA CYS A 84 -9.94 5.14 4.79
C CYS A 84 -9.98 5.69 6.23
N GLY A 85 -9.34 6.83 6.52
CA GLY A 85 -9.36 7.44 7.84
C GLY A 85 -8.64 6.63 8.92
N SER A 86 -7.68 5.79 8.52
CA SER A 86 -7.00 4.84 9.42
C SER A 86 -7.91 3.77 10.03
N ASP A 87 -9.00 3.42 9.35
CA ASP A 87 -9.89 2.33 9.76
C ASP A 87 -9.62 1.04 8.97
N LEU A 88 -9.28 -0.03 9.70
CA LEU A 88 -8.96 -1.33 9.11
C LEU A 88 -10.17 -1.99 8.45
N ALA A 89 -11.37 -1.82 9.01
CA ALA A 89 -12.58 -2.40 8.43
C ALA A 89 -12.88 -1.77 7.06
N THR A 90 -12.79 -0.43 6.98
CA THR A 90 -12.96 0.34 5.75
C THR A 90 -11.89 0.00 4.72
N LEU A 91 -10.61 -0.10 5.11
CA LEU A 91 -9.55 -0.56 4.19
C LEU A 91 -9.84 -1.96 3.66
N SER A 92 -10.20 -2.90 4.55
CA SER A 92 -10.47 -4.28 4.18
C SER A 92 -11.69 -4.41 3.26
N GLN A 93 -12.70 -3.56 3.46
CA GLN A 93 -13.84 -3.46 2.57
C GLN A 93 -13.42 -2.92 1.20
N TRP A 94 -12.69 -1.80 1.17
CA TRP A 94 -12.22 -1.20 -0.08
C TRP A 94 -11.37 -2.17 -0.91
N LEU A 95 -10.43 -2.90 -0.31
CA LEU A 95 -9.60 -3.89 -1.01
C LEU A 95 -10.41 -5.04 -1.63
N ARG A 96 -11.54 -5.42 -1.02
CA ARG A 96 -12.44 -6.47 -1.52
C ARG A 96 -13.32 -5.96 -2.66
N GLU A 97 -13.78 -4.73 -2.55
CA GLU A 97 -14.76 -4.13 -3.45
C GLU A 97 -14.12 -3.45 -4.67
N VAL A 98 -12.88 -2.96 -4.55
CA VAL A 98 -12.21 -2.27 -5.65
C VAL A 98 -12.15 -3.15 -6.89
N ARG A 99 -12.56 -2.55 -8.00
CA ARG A 99 -12.46 -3.11 -9.34
C ARG A 99 -11.69 -2.13 -10.21
N LEU A 100 -10.69 -2.64 -10.92
CA LEU A 100 -9.97 -1.85 -11.91
C LEU A 100 -10.87 -1.58 -13.12
N ALA A 101 -10.42 -0.69 -14.02
CA ALA A 101 -11.17 -0.31 -15.21
C ALA A 101 -11.50 -1.50 -16.13
N ASP A 102 -10.68 -2.54 -16.10
CA ASP A 102 -10.88 -3.80 -16.83
C ASP A 102 -11.73 -4.85 -16.07
N GLY A 103 -12.27 -4.49 -14.90
CA GLY A 103 -13.11 -5.34 -14.06
C GLY A 103 -12.35 -6.29 -13.13
N ARG A 104 -11.01 -6.33 -13.15
CA ARG A 104 -10.22 -7.18 -12.24
C ARG A 104 -10.34 -6.70 -10.79
N SER A 105 -10.33 -7.65 -9.86
CA SER A 105 -10.21 -7.35 -8.43
C SER A 105 -8.77 -6.99 -8.06
N ALA A 106 -8.56 -6.40 -6.88
CA ALA A 106 -7.21 -6.13 -6.36
C ALA A 106 -6.34 -7.40 -6.35
N LEU A 107 -6.86 -8.50 -5.82
CA LEU A 107 -6.11 -9.76 -5.72
C LEU A 107 -5.78 -10.36 -7.10
N GLN A 108 -6.72 -10.31 -8.05
CA GLN A 108 -6.46 -10.78 -9.41
C GLN A 108 -5.36 -9.94 -10.07
N THR A 109 -5.45 -8.62 -9.95
CA THR A 109 -4.47 -7.66 -10.48
C THR A 109 -3.07 -7.94 -9.93
N LEU A 110 -2.96 -8.21 -8.62
CA LEU A 110 -1.69 -8.55 -7.98
C LEU A 110 -1.14 -9.90 -8.44
N ARG A 111 -1.99 -10.91 -8.63
CA ARG A 111 -1.58 -12.22 -9.17
C ARG A 111 -1.10 -12.14 -10.62
N ASP A 112 -1.65 -11.21 -11.39
CA ASP A 112 -1.26 -10.95 -12.78
C ASP A 112 0.05 -10.12 -12.88
N GLY A 113 0.62 -9.67 -11.76
CA GLY A 113 1.82 -8.83 -11.74
C GLY A 113 1.58 -7.37 -12.14
N ASP A 114 0.33 -6.90 -12.13
CA ASP A 114 -0.05 -5.54 -12.52
C ASP A 114 -0.28 -4.63 -11.30
N SER A 115 0.61 -4.73 -10.32
CA SER A 115 0.53 -3.96 -9.08
C SER A 115 0.50 -2.44 -9.30
N ALA A 116 1.05 -1.96 -10.41
CA ALA A 116 1.02 -0.56 -10.80
C ALA A 116 -0.40 -0.06 -11.10
N ALA A 117 -1.24 -0.88 -11.75
CA ALA A 117 -2.62 -0.52 -12.02
C ALA A 117 -3.45 -0.44 -10.72
N LEU A 118 -3.21 -1.34 -9.77
CA LEU A 118 -3.84 -1.27 -8.44
C LEU A 118 -3.42 0.00 -7.68
N LEU A 119 -2.15 0.35 -7.72
CA LEU A 119 -1.64 1.58 -7.13
C LEU A 119 -2.29 2.83 -7.76
N ALA A 120 -2.42 2.86 -9.09
CA ALA A 120 -3.09 3.94 -9.79
C ALA A 120 -4.56 4.07 -9.35
N ALA A 121 -5.28 2.94 -9.19
CA ALA A 121 -6.64 2.94 -8.67
C ALA A 121 -6.73 3.48 -7.23
N ALA A 122 -5.79 3.14 -6.36
CA ALA A 122 -5.72 3.68 -5.00
C ALA A 122 -5.51 5.20 -4.98
N LEU A 123 -4.59 5.70 -5.81
CA LEU A 123 -4.32 7.14 -5.93
C LEU A 123 -5.52 7.90 -6.49
N ALA A 124 -6.28 7.30 -7.39
CA ALA A 124 -7.51 7.90 -7.93
C ALA A 124 -8.67 7.89 -6.92
N ALA A 125 -8.80 6.82 -6.13
CA ALA A 125 -9.85 6.70 -5.11
C ALA A 125 -9.59 7.59 -3.89
N PHE A 126 -8.32 7.80 -3.55
CA PHE A 126 -7.90 8.59 -2.38
C PHE A 126 -6.91 9.66 -2.81
N PRO A 127 -7.39 10.73 -3.48
CA PRO A 127 -6.57 11.90 -3.76
C PRO A 127 -6.30 12.61 -2.43
N GLY A 128 -5.20 12.21 -1.79
CA GLY A 128 -4.76 12.75 -0.50
C GLY A 128 -4.05 14.07 -0.62
#